data_AF-A0A529NVG8-F1
#
_entry.id   AF-A0A529NVG8-F1
#
_cell.length_a   1.000
_cell.length_b   1.000
_cell.length_c   1.000
_cell.angle_alpha   90.00
_cell.angle_beta   90.00
_cell.angle_gamma   90.00
#
_symmetry.space_group_name_H-M   'P 1'
#
loop_
_entity.id
_entity.type
_entity.pdbx_description
1 polymer ?
#
loop_
_entity_poly.entity_id
_entity_poly.type
_entity_poly.pdbx_seq_one_letter_code
_entity_poly.pdbx_strand_id
1 'polypeptide(L)'
;MDLLRHKKTTAGRGFLDDQFLIAMPGMKDDRFTRSVIYICAHSDEGAMGLIINQTQQMLFPDLLVQLGIMNEQEAIRLPAHARDFVVRNGGPVDRSRGFVLHSGDYRVESSLSVSDDICLTATVDILRAISSGRGPRHALMALGYSGWGAGQL
;
A
#
# COMPACT_ATOMS: atom_id res chain seq x y z
N MET A 1 -2.16 -15.43 -6.23
CA MET A 1 -2.85 -14.26 -6.83
C MET A 1 -4.32 -14.17 -6.43
N ASP A 2 -4.82 -15.03 -5.53
CA ASP A 2 -6.25 -15.14 -5.21
C ASP A 2 -6.68 -14.59 -3.83
N LEU A 3 -5.72 -14.29 -2.95
CA LEU A 3 -5.96 -13.74 -1.60
C LEU A 3 -6.79 -12.43 -1.61
N LEU A 4 -6.59 -11.58 -2.63
CA LEU A 4 -7.30 -10.30 -2.77
C LEU A 4 -8.66 -10.43 -3.48
N ARG A 5 -8.93 -11.54 -4.18
CA ARG A 5 -10.13 -11.72 -5.01
C ARG A 5 -11.30 -12.37 -4.25
N HIS A 6 -11.07 -12.99 -3.10
CA HIS A 6 -12.06 -13.85 -2.43
C HIS A 6 -12.75 -13.25 -1.20
N LYS A 7 -12.56 -11.96 -0.89
CA LYS A 7 -13.26 -11.31 0.24
C LYS A 7 -14.70 -10.91 -0.15
N LYS A 8 -15.53 -11.87 -0.58
CA LYS A 8 -16.99 -11.73 -0.65
C LYS A 8 -17.64 -12.55 0.47
N THR A 9 -18.25 -11.82 1.41
CA THR A 9 -19.26 -12.26 2.38
C THR A 9 -18.80 -13.17 3.54
N THR A 10 -18.75 -12.58 4.74
CA THR A 10 -18.85 -13.26 6.06
C THR A 10 -17.82 -14.37 6.38
N ALA A 11 -16.54 -14.16 6.06
CA ALA A 11 -15.44 -14.86 6.72
C ALA A 11 -14.84 -13.91 7.78
N GLY A 12 -14.65 -14.38 9.01
CA GLY A 12 -14.09 -13.58 10.10
C GLY A 12 -12.75 -12.93 9.70
N ARG A 13 -12.43 -11.76 10.27
CA ARG A 13 -11.13 -11.11 10.07
C ARG A 13 -10.02 -12.12 10.32
N GLY A 14 -9.00 -12.11 9.45
CA GLY A 14 -7.80 -12.90 9.66
C GLY A 14 -7.18 -12.59 11.02
N PHE A 15 -6.53 -13.58 11.66
CA PHE A 15 -5.98 -13.40 13.02
C PHE A 15 -5.02 -12.21 13.14
N LEU A 16 -4.34 -11.86 12.04
CA LEU A 16 -3.39 -10.74 11.98
C LEU A 16 -3.86 -9.61 11.07
N ASP A 17 -5.10 -9.65 10.55
CA ASP A 17 -5.65 -8.49 9.85
C ASP A 17 -5.60 -7.28 10.80
N ASP A 18 -5.25 -6.09 10.27
CA ASP A 18 -5.21 -4.84 11.05
C ASP A 18 -4.13 -4.82 12.15
N GLN A 19 -3.11 -5.69 12.05
CA GLN A 19 -1.98 -5.74 12.98
C GLN A 19 -0.68 -5.18 12.38
N PHE A 20 0.26 -4.82 13.26
CA PHE A 20 1.62 -4.46 12.89
C PHE A 20 2.61 -5.57 13.24
N LEU A 21 3.48 -5.91 12.30
CA LEU A 21 4.70 -6.65 12.57
C LEU A 21 5.85 -5.66 12.76
N ILE A 22 6.56 -5.79 13.88
CA ILE A 22 7.71 -4.94 14.21
C ILE A 22 8.97 -5.78 14.14
N ALA A 23 9.92 -5.39 13.30
CA ALA A 23 11.18 -6.09 13.19
C ALA A 23 11.99 -5.96 14.49
N MET A 24 12.38 -7.10 15.05
CA MET A 24 13.24 -7.15 16.22
C MET A 24 14.65 -6.62 15.89
N PRO A 25 15.38 -6.02 16.85
CA PRO A 25 16.72 -5.46 16.60
C PRO A 25 17.74 -6.45 16.00
N GLY A 26 17.56 -7.75 16.20
CA GLY A 26 18.39 -8.82 15.63
C GLY A 26 17.89 -9.39 14.28
N MET A 27 16.99 -8.70 13.58
CA MET A 27 16.51 -9.12 12.26
C MET A 27 17.69 -9.28 11.30
N LYS A 28 17.87 -10.51 10.79
CA LYS A 28 18.99 -10.87 9.90
C LYS A 28 18.74 -10.54 8.44
N ASP A 29 17.48 -10.41 8.06
CA ASP A 29 17.09 -10.08 6.69
C ASP A 29 17.08 -8.57 6.51
N ASP A 30 18.06 -8.06 5.76
CA ASP A 30 18.23 -6.63 5.49
C ASP A 30 16.98 -5.97 4.88
N ARG A 31 16.15 -6.75 4.17
CA ARG A 31 14.89 -6.24 3.58
C ARG A 31 13.89 -5.80 4.64
N PHE A 32 13.97 -6.38 5.84
CA PHE A 32 13.07 -6.13 6.97
C PHE A 32 13.78 -5.49 8.16
N THR A 33 15.06 -5.16 8.06
CA THR A 33 15.78 -4.50 9.16
C THR A 33 15.09 -3.20 9.54
N ARG A 34 14.70 -3.10 10.82
CA ARG A 34 13.97 -1.97 11.42
C ARG A 34 12.65 -1.63 10.69
N SER A 35 12.03 -2.62 10.02
CA SER A 35 10.75 -2.41 9.37
C SER A 35 9.58 -2.43 10.36
N VAL A 36 8.55 -1.66 10.03
CA VAL A 36 7.20 -1.78 10.59
C VAL A 36 6.30 -2.14 9.43
N ILE A 37 5.68 -3.31 9.50
CA ILE A 37 4.84 -3.85 8.45
C ILE A 37 3.40 -3.85 8.93
N TYR A 38 2.50 -3.26 8.15
CA TYR A 38 1.08 -3.33 8.39
C TYR A 38 0.46 -4.51 7.61
N ILE A 39 -0.22 -5.43 8.30
CA ILE A 39 -0.87 -6.58 7.68
C ILE A 39 -2.23 -6.19 7.12
N CYS A 40 -2.37 -6.30 5.81
CA CYS A 40 -3.59 -5.94 5.09
C CYS A 40 -4.53 -7.13 4.89
N ALA A 41 -3.98 -8.35 4.84
CA ALA A 41 -4.75 -9.58 4.74
C ALA A 41 -3.95 -10.75 5.33
N HIS A 42 -4.61 -11.61 6.10
CA HIS A 42 -4.08 -12.85 6.63
C HIS A 42 -5.14 -13.95 6.57
N SER A 43 -4.79 -15.08 5.96
CA SER A 43 -5.61 -16.29 5.95
C SER A 43 -4.72 -17.54 6.02
N ASP A 44 -5.34 -18.71 6.02
CA ASP A 44 -4.68 -20.01 5.91
C ASP A 44 -3.80 -20.16 4.65
N GLU A 45 -4.15 -19.47 3.56
CA GLU A 45 -3.37 -19.42 2.33
C GLU A 45 -2.10 -18.55 2.44
N GLY A 46 -2.02 -17.64 3.43
CA GLY A 46 -0.86 -16.78 3.65
C GLY A 46 -1.21 -15.38 4.14
N ALA A 47 -0.23 -14.47 4.13
CA ALA A 47 -0.40 -13.09 4.55
C ALA A 47 0.19 -12.09 3.55
N MET A 48 -0.40 -10.90 3.50
CA MET A 48 0.06 -9.76 2.73
C MET A 48 0.12 -8.53 3.64
N GLY A 49 1.25 -7.82 3.59
CA GLY A 49 1.45 -6.58 4.32
C GLY A 49 2.32 -5.59 3.58
N LEU A 50 2.33 -4.35 4.07
CA LEU A 50 3.12 -3.26 3.53
C LEU A 50 4.08 -2.74 4.59
N ILE A 51 5.36 -2.60 4.24
CA ILE A 51 6.30 -1.81 5.04
C ILE A 51 5.88 -0.34 4.95
N ILE A 52 5.62 0.29 6.10
CA ILE A 52 5.08 1.66 6.16
C ILE A 52 6.11 2.72 6.53
N ASN A 53 7.27 2.30 7.05
CA ASN A 53 8.28 3.21 7.63
C ASN A 53 9.56 3.35 6.79
N GLN A 54 9.63 2.76 5.60
CA GLN A 54 10.78 2.85 4.71
C GLN A 54 10.42 3.64 3.45
N THR A 55 11.25 4.62 3.08
CA THR A 55 11.06 5.41 1.85
C THR A 55 11.63 4.69 0.64
N GLN A 56 10.95 4.81 -0.50
CA GLN A 56 11.49 4.42 -1.79
C GLN A 56 12.23 5.61 -2.43
N GLN A 57 13.29 5.34 -3.19
CA GLN A 57 13.97 6.37 -4.00
C GLN A 57 13.18 6.68 -5.29
N MET A 58 11.93 7.11 -5.14
CA MET A 58 11.05 7.49 -6.23
C MET A 58 10.12 8.60 -5.75
N LEU A 59 10.07 9.70 -6.49
CA LEU A 59 9.14 10.78 -6.19
C LEU A 59 7.76 10.44 -6.76
N PHE A 60 6.71 10.92 -6.09
CA PHE A 60 5.34 10.69 -6.56
C PHE A 60 5.06 11.27 -7.95
N PRO A 61 5.50 12.49 -8.30
CA PRO A 61 5.34 13.01 -9.67
C PRO A 61 5.95 12.10 -10.74
N ASP A 62 7.17 11.61 -10.51
CA ASP A 62 7.88 10.71 -11.44
C ASP A 62 7.10 9.42 -11.64
N LEU A 63 6.52 8.88 -10.56
CA LEU A 63 5.67 7.70 -10.61
C LEU A 63 4.40 7.94 -11.45
N LEU A 64 3.76 9.10 -11.30
CA LEU A 64 2.58 9.45 -12.10
C LEU A 64 2.92 9.55 -13.59
N VAL A 65 4.07 10.13 -13.93
CA VAL A 65 4.55 10.21 -15.32
C VAL A 65 4.86 8.81 -15.87
N GLN A 66 5.57 7.98 -15.11
CA GLN A 66 5.91 6.62 -15.51
C GLN A 66 4.68 5.74 -15.75
N LEU A 67 3.60 5.95 -14.98
CA LEU A 67 2.33 5.24 -15.15
C LEU A 67 1.44 5.82 -16.26
N GLY A 68 1.89 6.87 -16.97
CA GLY A 68 1.09 7.53 -18.01
C GLY A 68 -0.14 8.25 -17.45
N ILE A 69 -0.11 8.60 -16.17
CA ILE A 69 -1.23 9.28 -15.49
C ILE A 69 -1.27 10.75 -15.90
N MET A 70 -0.09 11.35 -16.05
CA MET A 70 0.12 12.72 -16.49
C MET A 70 1.43 12.84 -17.25
N ASN A 71 1.64 13.95 -17.94
CA ASN A 71 2.91 14.26 -18.59
C ASN A 71 3.84 15.10 -17.69
N GLU A 72 5.09 15.27 -18.11
CA GLU A 72 6.10 16.03 -17.34
C GLU A 72 5.68 17.50 -17.08
N GLN A 73 4.96 18.12 -18.01
CA GLN A 73 4.53 19.52 -17.89
C GLN A 73 3.44 19.67 -16.82
N GLU A 74 2.53 18.69 -16.73
CA GLU A 74 1.50 18.59 -15.69
C GLU A 74 2.13 18.29 -14.33
N ALA A 75 3.13 17.41 -14.28
CA ALA A 75 3.84 17.03 -13.05
C ALA A 75 4.50 18.22 -12.37
N ILE A 76 5.07 19.17 -13.13
CA ILE A 76 5.68 20.40 -12.60
C ILE A 76 4.64 21.31 -11.92
N ARG A 77 3.37 21.23 -12.34
CA ARG A 77 2.26 22.06 -11.83
C ARG A 77 1.51 21.39 -10.68
N LEU A 78 1.97 20.24 -10.21
CA LEU A 78 1.34 19.55 -9.09
C LEU A 78 1.32 20.44 -7.84
N PRO A 79 0.21 20.42 -7.08
CA PRO A 79 0.15 21.10 -5.81
C PRO A 79 1.15 20.48 -4.82
N ALA A 80 1.66 21.28 -3.88
CA ALA A 80 2.71 20.85 -2.95
C ALA A 80 2.35 19.57 -2.19
N HIS A 81 1.10 19.41 -1.74
CA HIS A 81 0.66 18.21 -1.04
C HIS A 81 0.81 16.92 -1.85
N ALA A 82 0.59 16.98 -3.17
CA ALA A 82 0.75 15.83 -4.06
C ALA A 82 2.22 15.65 -4.42
N ARG A 83 2.95 16.74 -4.69
CA ARG A 83 4.37 16.69 -5.02
C ARG A 83 5.22 16.10 -3.89
N ASP A 84 4.91 16.46 -2.65
CA ASP A 84 5.65 16.05 -1.46
C ASP A 84 5.12 14.72 -0.88
N PHE A 85 4.20 14.06 -1.58
CA PHE A 85 3.65 12.78 -1.19
C PHE A 85 4.72 11.68 -1.28
N VAL A 86 5.04 11.07 -0.14
CA VAL A 86 6.17 10.13 -0.04
C VAL A 86 5.76 8.74 -0.52
N VAL A 87 6.51 8.21 -1.48
CA VAL A 87 6.42 6.81 -1.90
C VAL A 87 7.25 5.95 -0.94
N ARG A 88 6.60 4.95 -0.33
CA ARG A 88 7.22 3.98 0.57
C ARG A 88 7.70 2.75 -0.20
N ASN A 89 8.72 2.10 0.32
CA ASN A 89 9.06 0.74 -0.08
C ASN A 89 8.11 -0.20 0.67
N GLY A 90 7.16 -0.84 -0.01
CA GLY A 90 6.16 -1.70 0.62
C GLY A 90 6.65 -3.14 0.86
N GLY A 91 7.71 -3.56 0.17
CA GLY A 91 8.35 -4.85 0.35
C GLY A 91 8.98 -5.40 -0.92
N PRO A 92 9.58 -6.60 -0.84
CA PRO A 92 10.39 -7.16 -1.93
C PRO A 92 9.58 -7.74 -3.08
N VAL A 93 8.27 -8.00 -2.90
CA VAL A 93 7.42 -8.65 -3.90
C VAL A 93 6.73 -7.62 -4.78
N ASP A 94 6.64 -7.87 -6.09
CA ASP A 94 5.98 -7.03 -7.10
C ASP A 94 6.32 -5.53 -6.99
N ARG A 95 7.61 -5.19 -6.95
CA ARG A 95 8.10 -3.81 -6.73
C ARG A 95 7.64 -2.77 -7.78
N SER A 96 7.12 -3.21 -8.92
CA SER A 96 6.50 -2.34 -9.94
C SER A 96 5.05 -1.99 -9.64
N ARG A 97 4.41 -2.70 -8.70
CA ARG A 97 3.00 -2.52 -8.36
C ARG A 97 2.85 -1.51 -7.23
N GLY A 98 1.95 -0.55 -7.42
CA GLY A 98 1.59 0.44 -6.42
C GLY A 98 0.39 0.04 -5.59
N PHE A 99 0.48 0.29 -4.29
CA PHE A 99 -0.58 0.13 -3.33
C PHE A 99 -0.76 1.43 -2.56
N VAL A 100 -2.01 1.86 -2.41
CA VAL A 100 -2.37 2.99 -1.56
C VAL A 100 -3.15 2.46 -0.36
N LEU A 101 -2.57 2.59 0.82
CA LEU A 101 -3.26 2.41 2.08
C LEU A 101 -3.90 3.74 2.46
N HIS A 102 -5.19 3.77 2.78
CA HIS A 102 -5.88 5.03 3.06
C HIS A 102 -7.04 4.86 4.03
N SER A 103 -7.51 5.99 4.56
CA SER A 103 -8.70 6.06 5.40
C SER A 103 -9.98 5.70 4.63
N GLY A 104 -10.98 5.19 5.35
CA GLY A 104 -12.26 4.71 4.79
C GLY A 104 -13.19 5.78 4.22
N ASP A 105 -12.83 7.06 4.28
CA ASP A 105 -13.57 8.18 3.67
C ASP A 105 -13.50 8.22 2.14
N TYR A 106 -12.55 7.48 1.57
CA TYR A 106 -12.47 7.20 0.14
C TYR A 106 -12.69 5.70 -0.05
N ARG A 107 -13.66 5.28 -0.86
CA ARG A 107 -13.86 3.86 -1.19
C ARG A 107 -14.27 3.72 -2.64
N VAL A 108 -13.58 2.86 -3.35
CA VAL A 108 -13.94 2.44 -4.71
C VAL A 108 -14.21 0.94 -4.72
N GLU A 109 -14.87 0.45 -5.76
CA GLU A 109 -15.25 -0.98 -5.85
C GLU A 109 -14.02 -1.92 -5.79
N SER A 110 -12.86 -1.45 -6.24
CA SER A 110 -11.59 -2.16 -6.21
C SER A 110 -10.80 -2.01 -4.90
N SER A 111 -11.34 -1.30 -3.90
CA SER A 111 -10.72 -1.17 -2.58
C SER A 111 -10.95 -2.42 -1.74
N LEU A 112 -9.86 -3.03 -1.26
CA LEU A 112 -9.92 -4.02 -0.19
C LEU A 112 -10.12 -3.33 1.15
N SER A 113 -11.03 -3.84 1.97
CA SER A 113 -11.24 -3.35 3.33
C SER A 113 -10.38 -4.15 4.30
N VAL A 114 -9.43 -3.48 4.95
CA VAL A 114 -8.53 -4.11 5.93
C VAL A 114 -9.21 -4.09 7.31
N SER A 115 -9.71 -2.93 7.70
CA SER A 115 -10.51 -2.72 8.92
C SER A 115 -11.66 -1.76 8.63
N ASP A 116 -12.35 -1.28 9.68
CA ASP A 116 -13.50 -0.37 9.52
C ASP A 116 -13.06 1.01 9.02
N ASP A 117 -11.85 1.43 9.41
CA ASP A 117 -11.30 2.75 9.09
C ASP A 117 -10.20 2.72 8.03
N ILE A 118 -9.68 1.53 7.67
CA ILE A 118 -8.53 1.38 6.78
C ILE A 118 -8.86 0.54 5.54
N CYS A 119 -8.56 1.11 4.38
CA CYS A 119 -8.74 0.52 3.06
C CYS A 119 -7.41 0.44 2.30
N LEU A 120 -7.30 -0.54 1.41
CA LEU A 120 -6.17 -0.75 0.51
C LEU A 120 -6.66 -0.75 -0.94
N THR A 121 -6.10 0.12 -1.77
CA THR A 121 -6.46 0.24 -3.19
C THR A 121 -5.21 0.07 -4.06
N ALA A 122 -5.32 -0.68 -5.16
CA ALA A 122 -4.21 -0.95 -6.08
C ALA A 122 -4.52 -0.50 -7.53
N THR A 123 -5.29 0.58 -7.68
CA THR A 123 -5.69 1.14 -8.97
C THR A 123 -5.04 2.49 -9.23
N VAL A 124 -4.99 2.88 -10.50
CA VAL A 124 -4.48 4.19 -10.94
C VAL A 124 -5.42 5.35 -10.53
N ASP A 125 -6.71 5.07 -10.37
CA ASP A 125 -7.72 6.10 -10.11
C ASP A 125 -7.51 6.82 -8.77
N ILE A 126 -7.07 6.11 -7.72
CA ILE A 126 -6.75 6.74 -6.44
C ILE A 126 -5.53 7.66 -6.55
N LEU A 127 -4.58 7.36 -7.43
CA LEU A 127 -3.42 8.23 -7.68
C LEU A 127 -3.86 9.53 -8.37
N ARG A 128 -4.79 9.44 -9.33
CA ARG A 128 -5.44 10.61 -9.95
C ARG A 128 -6.25 11.44 -8.94
N ALA A 129 -6.93 10.77 -8.02
CA ALA A 129 -7.67 11.44 -6.96
C ALA A 129 -6.73 12.22 -6.04
N ILE A 130 -5.65 11.60 -5.57
CA ILE A 130 -4.61 12.24 -4.74
C ILE A 130 -3.97 13.41 -5.49
N SER A 131 -3.59 13.23 -6.76
CA SER A 131 -2.95 14.29 -7.54
C SER A 131 -3.84 15.50 -7.81
N SER A 132 -5.17 15.31 -7.79
CA SER A 132 -6.16 16.38 -7.96
C SER A 132 -6.72 16.92 -6.66
N GLY A 133 -6.18 16.52 -5.50
CA GLY A 133 -6.66 16.95 -4.18
C GLY A 133 -8.04 16.40 -3.80
N ARG A 134 -8.53 15.37 -4.50
CA ARG A 134 -9.80 14.66 -4.25
C ARG A 134 -9.59 13.27 -3.64
N GLY A 135 -8.37 12.98 -3.21
CA GLY A 135 -8.01 11.73 -2.54
C GLY A 135 -8.55 11.66 -1.10
N PRO A 136 -8.33 10.53 -0.42
CA PRO A 136 -8.68 10.39 0.99
C PRO A 136 -7.94 11.40 1.88
N ARG A 137 -8.52 11.70 3.06
CA ARG A 137 -7.88 12.56 4.07
C ARG A 137 -6.49 12.06 4.48
N HIS A 138 -6.34 10.74 4.61
CA HIS A 138 -5.08 10.11 4.94
C HIS A 138 -4.75 9.02 3.93
N ALA A 139 -3.52 9.05 3.41
CA ALA A 139 -3.03 8.09 2.43
C ALA A 139 -1.55 7.80 2.66
N LEU A 140 -1.14 6.58 2.31
CA LEU A 140 0.24 6.14 2.22
C LEU A 140 0.38 5.36 0.92
N MET A 141 1.31 5.80 0.07
CA MET A 141 1.67 5.08 -1.16
C MET A 141 2.85 4.16 -0.88
N ALA A 142 2.76 2.92 -1.33
CA ALA A 142 3.84 1.95 -1.28
C ALA A 142 4.04 1.29 -2.65
N LEU A 143 5.29 1.03 -3.01
CA LEU A 143 5.65 0.19 -4.16
C LEU A 143 6.12 -1.19 -3.67
N GLY A 144 5.53 -2.23 -4.25
CA GLY A 144 5.71 -3.60 -3.80
C GLY A 144 5.00 -3.89 -2.48
N TYR A 145 5.11 -5.15 -2.05
CA TYR A 145 4.55 -5.64 -0.79
C TYR A 145 5.41 -6.72 -0.16
N SER A 146 5.08 -7.04 1.08
CA SER A 146 5.65 -8.14 1.86
C SER A 146 4.63 -9.27 1.91
N GLY A 147 5.03 -10.46 1.48
CA GLY A 147 4.14 -11.62 1.39
C GLY A 147 4.70 -12.80 2.17
N TRP A 148 3.80 -13.54 2.81
CA TRP A 148 4.08 -14.80 3.51
C TRP A 148 3.20 -15.89 2.91
N GLY A 149 3.78 -17.06 2.68
CA GLY A 149 3.03 -18.26 2.33
C GLY A 149 2.31 -18.87 3.53
N ALA A 150 1.45 -19.85 3.26
CA ALA A 150 0.74 -20.62 4.27
C ALA A 150 1.68 -21.12 5.39
N GLY A 151 1.32 -20.85 6.65
CA GLY A 151 2.04 -21.30 7.84
C GLY A 151 3.40 -20.63 8.10
N GLN A 152 3.79 -19.61 7.34
CA GLN A 152 5.02 -18.85 7.61
C GLN A 152 4.84 -17.76 8.68
N LEU A 153 3.61 -17.40 8.99
CA LEU A 153 3.24 -16.38 9.96
C LEU A 153 2.14 -16.91 10.89
#